data_AF-A0A8T7ES31-F1
#
_entry.id   AF-A0A8T7ES31-F1
#
_cell.length_a   1.000
_cell.length_b   1.000
_cell.length_c   1.000
_cell.angle_alpha   90.00
_cell.angle_beta   90.00
_cell.angle_gamma   90.00
#
_symmetry.space_group_name_H-M   'P 1'
#
loop_
_entity.id
_entity.type
_entity.pdbx_description
1 polymer ?
#
loop_
_entity_poly.entity_id
_entity_poly.type
_entity_poly.pdbx_seq_one_letter_code
_entity_poly.pdbx_strand_id
1 'polypeptide(L)'
;MTGRALLTLPALADQLRALGLQRGDTVIVHSALSTMNAMLIGGLGTIIDAFDVVLGPSGTLAMPTHTSDNSAPEPWQAPPAPPEWWPDIRAHTPPYDPDTSQTWKMGALPEYFRRYPGTLRSTHPQHSMAARGKHAAYLTAEHPLNQGLGEPSPYSRLLGV
;
A
#
# COMPACT_ATOMS: atom_id res chain seq x y z
N MET A 1 27.87 15.96 -9.14
CA MET A 1 26.49 16.39 -8.82
C MET A 1 25.56 15.68 -9.80
N THR A 2 24.95 14.57 -9.40
CA THR A 2 23.87 13.96 -10.19
C THR A 2 22.66 14.88 -10.08
N GLY A 3 22.27 15.49 -11.20
CA GLY A 3 21.17 16.45 -11.22
C GLY A 3 19.88 15.82 -10.71
N ARG A 4 19.17 16.51 -9.81
CA ARG A 4 17.85 16.09 -9.35
C ARG A 4 16.90 16.09 -10.55
N ALA A 5 16.26 14.96 -10.84
CA ALA A 5 15.34 14.86 -11.96
C ALA A 5 14.03 15.61 -11.66
N LEU A 6 13.39 16.16 -12.68
CA LEU A 6 12.03 16.70 -12.58
C LEU A 6 11.06 15.65 -13.15
N LEU A 7 10.12 15.18 -12.35
CA LEU A 7 9.13 14.20 -12.76
C LEU A 7 7.74 14.84 -12.84
N THR A 8 7.16 14.76 -14.03
CA THR A 8 5.79 15.16 -14.35
C THR A 8 4.95 13.90 -14.60
N LEU A 9 3.62 14.05 -14.63
CA LEU A 9 2.72 12.95 -14.94
C LEU A 9 3.05 12.28 -16.29
N PRO A 10 3.21 13.01 -17.43
CA PRO A 10 3.56 12.36 -18.70
C PRO A 10 4.89 11.61 -18.64
N ALA A 11 5.92 12.20 -18.01
CA ALA A 11 7.23 11.56 -17.89
C ALA A 11 7.16 10.26 -17.06
N LEU A 12 6.40 10.24 -15.97
CA LEU A 12 6.17 9.04 -15.18
C LEU A 12 5.38 7.99 -15.97
N ALA A 13 4.31 8.39 -16.67
CA ALA A 13 3.52 7.47 -17.47
C ALA A 13 4.36 6.82 -18.58
N ASP A 14 5.24 7.57 -19.24
CA ASP A 14 6.15 7.03 -20.25
C ASP A 14 7.19 6.08 -19.66
N GLN A 15 7.73 6.39 -18.48
CA GLN A 15 8.63 5.47 -17.77
C GLN A 15 7.92 4.17 -17.37
N LEU A 16 6.70 4.25 -16.85
CA LEU A 16 5.90 3.07 -16.50
C LEU A 16 5.60 2.20 -17.74
N ARG A 17 5.25 2.81 -18.88
CA ARG A 17 5.09 2.07 -20.15
C ARG A 17 6.40 1.45 -20.62
N ALA A 18 7.52 2.16 -20.48
CA ALA A 18 8.84 1.64 -20.84
C ALA A 18 9.26 0.44 -19.98
N LEU A 19 8.77 0.36 -18.73
CA LEU A 19 8.92 -0.82 -17.86
C LEU A 19 8.02 -2.00 -18.27
N GLY A 20 7.10 -1.79 -19.22
CA GLY A 20 6.22 -2.81 -19.76
C GLY A 20 4.81 -2.81 -19.19
N LEU A 21 4.42 -1.81 -18.36
CA LEU A 21 3.04 -1.71 -17.89
C LEU A 21 2.10 -1.38 -19.06
N GLN A 22 0.99 -2.10 -19.10
CA GLN A 22 -0.02 -1.99 -20.13
C GLN A 22 -1.39 -1.65 -19.55
N ARG A 23 -2.27 -1.19 -20.43
CA ARG A 23 -3.67 -0.95 -20.07
C ARG A 23 -4.32 -2.26 -19.66
N GLY A 24 -4.99 -2.26 -18.51
CA GLY A 24 -5.67 -3.44 -17.97
C GLY A 24 -4.86 -4.23 -16.93
N ASP A 25 -3.57 -3.92 -16.75
CA ASP A 25 -2.76 -4.62 -15.76
C ASP A 25 -3.30 -4.43 -14.33
N THR A 26 -3.10 -5.46 -13.52
CA THR A 26 -3.26 -5.39 -12.06
C THR A 26 -1.88 -5.45 -11.43
N VAL A 27 -1.48 -4.37 -10.76
CA VAL A 27 -0.11 -4.17 -10.26
C VAL A 27 -0.12 -3.88 -8.77
N ILE A 28 0.76 -4.54 -8.03
CA ILE A 28 1.11 -4.17 -6.66
C ILE A 28 2.41 -3.38 -6.65
N VAL A 29 2.42 -2.23 -5.96
CA VAL A 29 3.58 -1.33 -5.91
C VAL A 29 4.18 -1.31 -4.51
N HIS A 30 5.51 -1.48 -4.48
CA HIS A 30 6.36 -1.14 -3.35
C HIS A 30 7.27 0.02 -3.77
N SER A 31 7.44 1.01 -2.90
CA SER A 31 8.16 2.24 -3.27
C SER A 31 9.07 2.73 -2.15
N ALA A 32 10.24 3.24 -2.52
CA ALA A 32 11.14 3.97 -1.64
C ALA A 32 11.33 5.39 -2.18
N LEU A 33 10.46 6.33 -1.81
CA LEU A 33 10.52 7.70 -2.34
C LEU A 33 11.84 8.42 -2.03
N SER A 34 12.50 8.05 -0.93
CA SER A 34 13.82 8.57 -0.55
C SER A 34 14.90 8.27 -1.59
N THR A 35 14.76 7.21 -2.39
CA THR A 35 15.76 6.82 -3.40
C THR A 35 15.48 7.44 -4.77
N MET A 36 14.30 8.03 -4.97
CA MET A 36 13.85 8.54 -6.28
C MET A 36 14.69 9.73 -6.78
N ASN A 37 15.34 10.47 -5.87
CA ASN A 37 16.15 11.67 -6.16
C ASN A 37 15.52 12.61 -7.21
N ALA A 38 14.22 12.84 -7.08
CA ALA A 38 13.44 13.62 -8.02
C ALA A 38 12.61 14.70 -7.32
N MET A 39 12.23 15.72 -8.08
CA MET A 39 11.16 16.65 -7.72
C MET A 39 9.89 16.22 -8.47
N LEU A 40 8.83 15.93 -7.73
CA LEU A 40 7.53 15.56 -8.27
C LEU A 40 6.66 16.80 -8.43
N ILE A 41 6.33 17.17 -9.68
CA ILE A 41 5.31 18.18 -9.94
C ILE A 41 3.94 17.59 -9.55
N GLY A 42 3.23 18.21 -8.61
CA GLY A 42 1.93 17.73 -8.10
C GLY A 42 2.02 16.75 -6.92
N GLY A 43 3.22 16.45 -6.42
CA GLY A 43 3.40 15.60 -5.24
C GLY A 43 3.11 14.12 -5.49
N LEU A 44 2.63 13.41 -4.47
CA LEU A 44 2.40 11.96 -4.53
C LEU A 44 1.21 11.56 -5.40
N GLY A 45 0.21 12.43 -5.53
CA GLY A 45 -0.94 12.24 -6.42
C GLY A 45 -0.50 11.98 -7.87
N THR A 46 0.52 12.70 -8.34
CA THR A 46 1.10 12.52 -9.68
C THR A 46 1.60 11.11 -9.95
N ILE A 47 2.10 10.39 -8.93
CA ILE A 47 2.51 9.00 -9.08
C ILE A 47 1.27 8.12 -9.30
N ILE A 48 0.24 8.30 -8.47
CA ILE A 48 -1.01 7.54 -8.57
C ILE A 48 -1.70 7.83 -9.91
N ASP A 49 -1.79 9.10 -10.30
CA ASP A 49 -2.40 9.51 -11.56
C ASP A 49 -1.64 8.98 -12.77
N ALA A 50 -0.31 8.86 -12.70
CA ALA A 50 0.49 8.24 -13.76
C ALA A 50 0.16 6.75 -13.90
N PHE A 51 -0.01 6.01 -12.80
CA PHE A 51 -0.52 4.64 -12.84
C PHE A 51 -1.93 4.58 -13.42
N ASP A 52 -2.86 5.44 -12.97
CA ASP A 52 -4.24 5.49 -13.50
C ASP A 52 -4.26 5.74 -15.03
N VAL A 53 -3.37 6.59 -15.53
CA VAL A 53 -3.23 6.87 -16.97
C VAL A 53 -2.70 5.67 -17.76
N VAL A 54 -1.74 4.93 -17.22
CA VAL A 54 -1.12 3.78 -17.91
C VAL A 54 -2.02 2.55 -17.85
N LEU A 55 -2.54 2.24 -16.67
CA LEU A 55 -3.40 1.09 -16.41
C LEU A 55 -4.80 1.28 -17.03
N GLY A 56 -5.28 2.53 -17.07
CA GLY A 56 -6.61 2.88 -17.58
C GLY A 56 -7.75 2.31 -16.73
N PRO A 57 -9.02 2.51 -17.15
CA PRO A 57 -10.21 2.10 -16.39
C PRO A 57 -10.36 0.58 -16.24
N SER A 58 -9.63 -0.22 -17.02
CA SER A 58 -9.64 -1.67 -16.92
C SER A 58 -8.56 -2.23 -16.00
N GLY A 59 -7.59 -1.41 -15.57
CA GLY A 59 -6.50 -1.86 -14.71
C GLY A 59 -6.78 -1.62 -13.23
N THR A 60 -5.84 -2.07 -12.38
CA THR A 60 -5.94 -1.97 -10.92
C THR A 60 -4.57 -1.71 -10.31
N LEU A 61 -4.47 -0.70 -9.46
CA LEU A 61 -3.30 -0.41 -8.64
C LEU A 61 -3.54 -0.90 -7.21
N ALA A 62 -2.58 -1.60 -6.63
CA ALA A 62 -2.60 -2.06 -5.26
C ALA A 62 -1.31 -1.69 -4.52
N MET A 63 -1.39 -1.52 -3.20
CA MET A 63 -0.23 -1.32 -2.32
C MET A 63 -0.46 -2.02 -0.99
N PRO A 64 0.57 -2.61 -0.36
CA PRO A 64 0.48 -3.05 1.02
C PRO A 64 0.26 -1.85 1.94
N THR A 65 -0.66 -1.97 2.88
CA THR A 65 -0.96 -0.96 3.90
C THR A 65 -0.87 -1.56 5.28
N HIS A 66 0.21 -2.30 5.53
CA HIS A 66 0.39 -3.05 6.77
C HIS A 66 0.42 -2.14 7.99
N THR A 67 -0.05 -2.71 9.10
CA THR A 67 -0.22 -2.14 10.44
C THR A 67 0.36 -3.16 11.42
N SER A 68 1.61 -3.57 11.19
CA SER A 68 2.23 -4.64 11.96
C SER A 68 2.55 -4.26 13.42
N ASP A 69 2.48 -2.97 13.75
CA ASP A 69 2.41 -2.44 15.11
C ASP A 69 1.09 -2.76 15.82
N ASN A 70 0.01 -3.08 15.09
CA ASN A 70 -1.23 -3.63 15.66
C ASN A 70 -1.10 -5.15 15.85
N SER A 71 -0.13 -5.56 16.67
CA SER A 71 0.16 -6.97 16.94
C SER A 71 0.48 -7.21 18.41
N ALA A 72 0.51 -8.49 18.78
CA ALA A 72 1.02 -8.90 20.07
C ALA A 72 2.46 -8.38 20.23
N PRO A 73 2.84 -7.81 21.40
CA PRO A 73 4.13 -7.15 21.57
C PRO A 73 5.32 -8.11 21.77
N GLU A 74 5.06 -9.38 22.10
CA GLU A 74 6.10 -10.41 22.32
C GLU A 74 7.13 -10.52 21.19
N PRO A 75 6.74 -10.61 19.91
CA PRO A 75 7.68 -10.73 18.80
C PRO A 75 8.34 -9.41 18.36
N TRP A 76 8.03 -8.27 18.99
CA TRP A 76 8.56 -6.98 18.53
C TRP A 76 10.08 -6.89 18.73
N GLN A 77 10.78 -6.41 17.69
CA GLN A 77 12.24 -6.27 17.69
C GLN A 77 12.72 -4.88 17.23
N ALA A 78 11.83 -4.05 16.67
CA ALA A 78 12.24 -2.81 16.00
C ALA A 78 11.28 -1.62 16.29
N PRO A 79 11.23 -1.13 17.54
CA PRO A 79 11.98 -1.60 18.73
C PRO A 79 11.25 -2.73 19.49
N PRO A 80 11.93 -3.51 20.35
CA PRO A 80 11.26 -4.40 21.28
C PRO A 80 10.52 -3.62 22.38
N ALA A 81 9.41 -4.16 22.87
CA ALA A 81 8.70 -3.66 24.04
C ALA A 81 9.08 -4.49 25.29
N PRO A 82 9.48 -3.86 26.40
CA PRO A 82 9.68 -4.55 27.67
C PRO A 82 8.42 -5.34 28.11
N PRO A 83 8.54 -6.56 28.65
CA PRO A 83 7.40 -7.39 29.05
C PRO A 83 6.42 -6.72 30.01
N GLU A 84 6.90 -5.82 30.86
CA GLU A 84 6.09 -5.03 31.78
C GLU A 84 5.10 -4.08 31.08
N TRP A 85 5.34 -3.72 29.80
CA TRP A 85 4.43 -2.87 29.02
C TRP A 85 3.38 -3.68 28.25
N TRP A 86 3.54 -4.99 28.13
CA TRP A 86 2.66 -5.81 27.29
C TRP A 86 1.17 -5.76 27.73
N PRO A 87 0.83 -5.79 29.03
CA PRO A 87 -0.56 -5.64 29.45
C PRO A 87 -1.18 -4.32 28.98
N ASP A 88 -0.45 -3.20 29.11
CA ASP A 88 -0.93 -1.89 28.70
C ASP A 88 -1.06 -1.76 27.19
N ILE A 89 -0.07 -2.28 26.44
CA ILE A 89 -0.13 -2.32 24.96
C ILE A 89 -1.41 -3.06 24.53
N ARG A 90 -1.71 -4.22 25.11
CA ARG A 90 -2.92 -4.98 24.78
C ARG A 90 -4.21 -4.26 25.17
N ALA A 91 -4.22 -3.59 26.31
CA ALA A 91 -5.40 -2.89 26.82
C ALA A 91 -5.70 -1.59 26.06
N HIS A 92 -4.68 -0.94 25.49
CA HIS A 92 -4.79 0.41 24.96
C HIS A 92 -4.51 0.55 23.46
N THR A 93 -4.03 -0.50 22.78
CA THR A 93 -3.92 -0.48 21.31
C THR A 93 -5.32 -0.35 20.70
N PRO A 94 -5.57 0.69 19.89
CA PRO A 94 -6.89 0.88 19.30
C PRO A 94 -7.21 -0.27 18.32
N PRO A 95 -8.49 -0.65 18.19
CA PRO A 95 -8.92 -1.55 17.14
C PRO A 95 -8.49 -1.03 15.76
N TYR A 96 -8.20 -1.95 14.85
CA TYR A 96 -7.96 -1.60 13.47
C TYR A 96 -9.21 -0.98 12.84
N ASP A 97 -9.01 0.08 12.08
CA ASP A 97 -10.01 0.75 11.27
C ASP A 97 -9.36 1.08 9.92
N PRO A 98 -9.93 0.60 8.79
CA PRO A 98 -9.34 0.81 7.47
C PRO A 98 -9.17 2.28 7.11
N ASP A 99 -10.04 3.15 7.61
CA ASP A 99 -10.02 4.58 7.35
C ASP A 99 -8.97 5.29 8.20
N THR A 100 -8.90 4.98 9.49
CA THR A 100 -8.12 5.79 10.44
C THR A 100 -6.76 5.18 10.81
N SER A 101 -6.60 3.85 10.81
CA SER A 101 -5.33 3.20 11.15
C SER A 101 -4.22 3.55 10.14
N GLN A 102 -3.18 4.21 10.62
CA GLN A 102 -2.02 4.60 9.80
C GLN A 102 -1.17 3.38 9.45
N THR A 103 -0.51 3.39 8.30
CA THR A 103 0.41 2.32 7.95
C THR A 103 1.68 2.36 8.79
N TRP A 104 2.24 1.19 9.09
CA TRP A 104 3.50 1.06 9.81
C TRP A 104 4.62 0.67 8.86
N LYS A 105 5.61 1.55 8.68
CA LYS A 105 6.81 1.35 7.86
C LYS A 105 6.55 1.00 6.38
N MET A 106 5.36 1.30 5.84
CA MET A 106 5.04 1.10 4.40
C MET A 106 5.56 2.23 3.50
N GLY A 107 5.80 3.41 4.08
CA GLY A 107 6.28 4.61 3.37
C GLY A 107 5.16 5.58 3.03
N ALA A 108 5.54 6.79 2.59
CA ALA A 108 4.59 7.88 2.40
C ALA A 108 3.63 7.66 1.22
N LEU A 109 4.01 6.89 0.20
CA LEU A 109 3.13 6.63 -0.95
C LEU A 109 1.95 5.70 -0.58
N PRO A 110 2.14 4.53 0.06
CA PRO A 110 1.00 3.73 0.54
C PRO A 110 0.11 4.47 1.54
N GLU A 111 0.70 5.28 2.43
CA GLU A 111 -0.05 6.09 3.40
C GLU A 111 -0.92 7.16 2.71
N TYR A 112 -0.41 7.78 1.66
CA TYR A 112 -1.18 8.72 0.84
C TYR A 112 -2.24 7.98 0.00
N PHE A 113 -1.86 6.87 -0.64
CA PHE A 113 -2.70 6.08 -1.54
C PHE A 113 -3.95 5.52 -0.86
N ARG A 114 -3.84 5.02 0.39
CA ARG A 114 -4.98 4.45 1.14
C ARG A 114 -6.10 5.47 1.39
N ARG A 115 -5.79 6.77 1.35
CA ARG A 115 -6.75 7.88 1.53
C ARG A 115 -7.12 8.55 0.21
N TYR A 116 -6.51 8.12 -0.90
CA TYR A 116 -6.79 8.69 -2.22
C TYR A 116 -8.22 8.34 -2.64
N PRO A 117 -8.99 9.28 -3.25
CA PRO A 117 -10.37 9.03 -3.60
C PRO A 117 -10.54 7.75 -4.43
N GLY A 118 -11.57 6.95 -4.12
CA GLY A 118 -11.85 5.69 -4.85
C GLY A 118 -10.89 4.53 -4.56
N THR A 119 -9.97 4.68 -3.61
CA THR A 119 -9.19 3.56 -3.08
C THR A 119 -9.99 2.82 -2.00
N LEU A 120 -9.97 1.49 -2.05
CA LEU A 120 -10.52 0.60 -1.03
C LEU A 120 -9.38 -0.02 -0.21
N ARG A 121 -9.66 -0.42 1.03
CA ARG A 121 -8.69 -1.10 1.90
C ARG A 121 -9.32 -2.33 2.54
N SER A 122 -8.60 -3.45 2.53
CA SER A 122 -9.07 -4.70 3.14
C SER A 122 -9.03 -4.66 4.67
N THR A 123 -9.78 -5.53 5.32
CA THR A 123 -10.11 -5.42 6.74
C THR A 123 -9.11 -6.07 7.71
N HIS A 124 -7.98 -6.61 7.22
CA HIS A 124 -7.06 -7.34 8.09
C HIS A 124 -6.25 -6.37 8.99
N PRO A 125 -6.23 -6.59 10.32
CA PRO A 125 -5.68 -5.63 11.29
C PRO A 125 -4.17 -5.42 11.19
N GLN A 126 -3.43 -6.35 10.59
CA GLN A 126 -1.97 -6.29 10.39
C GLN A 126 -1.52 -6.21 8.93
N HIS A 127 -2.17 -6.94 8.03
CA HIS A 127 -1.69 -7.19 6.66
C HIS A 127 -2.58 -6.58 5.58
N SER A 128 -3.40 -5.58 5.93
CA SER A 128 -4.31 -4.95 4.96
C SER A 128 -3.60 -4.48 3.69
N MET A 129 -4.35 -4.49 2.58
CA MET A 129 -3.96 -4.01 1.27
C MET A 129 -4.93 -2.91 0.85
N ALA A 130 -4.41 -1.83 0.29
CA ALA A 130 -5.20 -0.86 -0.43
C ALA A 130 -5.21 -1.17 -1.93
N ALA A 131 -6.33 -0.96 -2.60
CA ALA A 131 -6.45 -1.14 -4.05
C ALA A 131 -7.42 -0.13 -4.66
N ARG A 132 -7.15 0.27 -5.91
CA ARG A 132 -7.95 1.22 -6.70
C ARG A 132 -8.04 0.75 -8.15
N GLY A 133 -9.21 0.85 -8.75
CA GLY A 133 -9.47 0.43 -10.14
C GLY A 133 -10.39 -0.78 -10.23
N LYS A 134 -10.40 -1.44 -11.40
CA LYS A 134 -11.42 -2.43 -11.80
C LYS A 134 -11.59 -3.58 -10.79
N HIS A 135 -10.49 -4.09 -10.23
CA HIS A 135 -10.49 -5.25 -9.34
C HIS A 135 -10.34 -4.87 -7.86
N ALA A 136 -10.39 -3.58 -7.50
CA ALA A 136 -10.18 -3.12 -6.13
C ALA A 136 -11.10 -3.82 -5.12
N ALA A 137 -12.40 -3.90 -5.43
CA ALA A 137 -13.39 -4.55 -4.56
C ALA A 137 -13.13 -6.06 -4.40
N TYR A 138 -12.72 -6.74 -5.47
CA TYR A 138 -12.37 -8.16 -5.43
C TYR A 138 -11.11 -8.41 -4.59
N LEU A 139 -10.05 -7.65 -4.84
CA LEU A 139 -8.79 -7.79 -4.10
C LEU A 139 -9.01 -7.51 -2.61
N THR A 140 -9.77 -6.45 -2.28
CA THR A 140 -9.98 -6.00 -0.90
C THR A 140 -11.20 -6.59 -0.20
N ALA A 141 -11.90 -7.53 -0.84
CA ALA A 141 -12.96 -8.31 -0.22
C ALA A 141 -12.45 -9.08 1.01
N GLU A 142 -13.33 -9.84 1.66
CA GLU A 142 -13.09 -10.57 2.92
C GLU A 142 -11.63 -11.03 3.10
N HIS A 143 -10.96 -10.52 4.13
CA HIS A 143 -9.54 -10.79 4.37
C HIS A 143 -9.39 -11.60 5.67
N PRO A 144 -9.14 -12.92 5.57
CA PRO A 144 -9.15 -13.82 6.74
C PRO A 144 -8.08 -13.49 7.77
N LEU A 145 -8.45 -13.50 9.05
CA LEU A 145 -7.55 -13.17 10.16
C LEU A 145 -6.44 -14.20 10.39
N ASN A 146 -6.69 -15.48 10.08
CA ASN A 146 -5.73 -16.56 10.29
C ASN A 146 -4.73 -16.72 9.13
N GLN A 147 -5.02 -16.11 7.97
CA GLN A 147 -4.22 -16.24 6.75
C GLN A 147 -4.04 -14.90 6.04
N GLY A 148 -3.55 -13.89 6.78
CA GLY A 148 -3.42 -12.51 6.26
C GLY A 148 -2.51 -12.31 5.05
N LEU A 149 -1.69 -13.30 4.70
CA LEU A 149 -0.89 -13.33 3.46
C LEU A 149 -1.07 -14.64 2.67
N GLY A 150 -1.86 -15.59 3.20
CA GLY A 150 -2.11 -16.91 2.61
C GLY A 150 -3.34 -16.91 1.71
N GLU A 151 -3.89 -18.08 1.40
CA GLU A 151 -5.17 -18.18 0.69
C GLU A 151 -6.34 -18.11 1.68
N PRO A 152 -7.43 -17.36 1.41
CA PRO A 152 -7.71 -16.49 0.25
C PRO A 152 -7.47 -14.98 0.51
N SER A 153 -6.24 -14.56 0.84
CA SER A 153 -5.89 -13.15 1.07
C SER A 153 -5.91 -12.31 -0.22
N PRO A 154 -5.91 -10.97 -0.13
CA PRO A 154 -5.72 -10.09 -1.29
C PRO A 154 -4.47 -10.42 -2.12
N TYR A 155 -3.43 -10.97 -1.48
CA TYR A 155 -2.18 -11.34 -2.14
C TYR A 155 -2.36 -12.59 -3.01
N SER A 156 -3.07 -13.61 -2.51
CA SER A 156 -3.36 -14.82 -3.29
C SER A 156 -4.27 -14.50 -4.47
N ARG A 157 -5.32 -13.67 -4.24
CA ARG A 157 -6.20 -13.15 -5.29
C ARG A 157 -5.47 -12.39 -6.39
N LEU A 158 -4.45 -11.61 -6.03
CA LEU A 158 -3.63 -10.86 -6.99
C LEU A 158 -2.76 -11.81 -7.83
N LEU A 159 -2.25 -12.88 -7.23
CA LEU A 159 -1.45 -13.90 -7.89
C LEU A 159 -2.29 -14.90 -8.71
N GLY A 160 -3.62 -14.93 -8.50
CA GLY A 160 -4.51 -15.88 -9.15
C GLY A 160 -4.37 -17.31 -8.60
N VAL A 161 -3.91 -17.44 -7.35
CA VAL A 161 -3.78 -18.70 -6.61
C VAL A 161 -4.71 -18.73 -5.41
#